data_AF-A0A527XNT0-F1
#
_entry.id   AF-A0A527XNT0-F1
#
_cell.length_a   1.000
_cell.length_b   1.000
_cell.length_c   1.000
_cell.angle_alpha   90.00
_cell.angle_beta   90.00
_cell.angle_gamma   90.00
#
_symmetry.space_group_name_H-M   'P 1'
#
loop_
_entity.id
_entity.type
_entity.pdbx_description
1 polymer ?
#
loop_
_entity_poly.entity_id
_entity_poly.type
_entity_poly.pdbx_seq_one_letter_code
_entity_poly.pdbx_strand_id
1 'polypeptide(L)' 'NKLDGGPGKPVSAGGAGYSCIAELRMIETIESGEPKTPFLRFGDTVRIEMKDKAGHSIFGAIEQKVEKYVK' A
#
# COMPACT_ATOMS: atom_id res chain seq x y z
N ASN A 1 -6.03 1.62 -8.44
CA ASN A 1 -6.75 2.72 -7.74
C ASN A 1 -6.87 3.94 -8.64
N LYS A 2 -7.74 3.91 -9.65
CA LYS A 2 -7.81 5.03 -10.61
C LYS A 2 -8.45 6.26 -9.95
N LEU A 3 -7.87 7.42 -10.18
CA LEU A 3 -8.44 8.71 -9.80
C LEU A 3 -8.73 9.48 -11.08
N ASP A 4 -9.99 9.80 -11.33
CA ASP A 4 -10.44 10.56 -12.51
C ASP A 4 -9.93 10.00 -13.86
N GLY A 5 -9.83 8.67 -13.96
CA GLY A 5 -9.33 7.97 -15.14
C GLY A 5 -7.80 7.86 -15.23
N GLY A 6 -7.07 8.56 -14.38
CA GLY A 6 -5.60 8.49 -14.25
C GLY A 6 -5.10 7.48 -13.21
N PRO A 7 -3.77 7.38 -13.04
CA PRO A 7 -3.16 6.59 -11.96
C PRO A 7 -3.62 7.08 -10.57
N GLY A 8 -3.48 6.21 -9.57
CA GLY A 8 -3.81 6.57 -8.18
C GLY A 8 -2.91 7.67 -7.64
N LYS A 9 -3.31 8.24 -6.50
CA LYS A 9 -2.52 9.22 -5.75
C LYS A 9 -2.48 8.81 -4.28
N PRO A 10 -1.42 9.18 -3.53
CA PRO A 10 -1.40 8.97 -2.09
C PRO A 10 -2.54 9.74 -1.41
N VAL A 11 -2.97 9.24 -0.24
CA VAL A 11 -4.03 9.87 0.56
C VAL A 11 -3.69 11.31 0.92
N SER A 12 -2.42 11.59 1.21
CA SER A 12 -1.91 12.95 1.48
C SER A 12 -2.05 13.91 0.30
N ALA A 13 -2.22 13.40 -0.93
CA ALA A 13 -2.46 14.19 -2.14
C ALA A 13 -3.92 14.08 -2.63
N GLY A 14 -4.86 13.66 -1.77
CA GLY A 14 -6.29 13.58 -2.07
C GLY A 14 -6.72 12.35 -2.86
N GLY A 15 -5.85 11.35 -3.02
CA GLY A 15 -6.21 10.07 -3.65
C GLY A 15 -6.67 8.99 -2.68
N ALA A 16 -7.06 7.84 -3.22
CA ALA A 16 -7.42 6.66 -2.42
C ALA A 16 -6.22 5.81 -1.97
N GLY A 17 -5.00 6.19 -2.36
CA GLY A 17 -3.80 5.37 -2.19
C GLY A 17 -3.60 4.34 -3.31
N TYR A 18 -2.76 3.35 -3.01
CA TYR A 18 -2.37 2.28 -3.94
C TYR A 18 -2.66 0.92 -3.30
N SER A 19 -2.96 -0.09 -4.14
CA SER A 19 -3.32 -1.43 -3.65
C SER A 19 -2.09 -2.31 -3.50
N CYS A 20 -0.98 -1.96 -4.17
CA CYS A 20 0.27 -2.69 -4.03
C CYS A 20 1.47 -1.75 -4.21
N ILE A 21 2.60 -2.13 -3.59
CA ILE A 21 3.87 -1.40 -3.72
C ILE A 21 4.35 -1.38 -5.17
N ALA A 22 4.09 -2.45 -5.93
CA ALA A 22 4.44 -2.51 -7.35
C ALA A 22 3.69 -1.44 -8.19
N GLU A 23 2.40 -1.21 -7.93
CA GLU A 23 1.60 -0.15 -8.59
C GLU A 23 2.21 1.22 -8.31
N LEU A 24 2.51 1.53 -7.03
CA LEU A 24 3.14 2.79 -6.64
C LEU A 24 4.51 2.96 -7.32
N ARG A 25 5.37 1.95 -7.28
CA ARG A 25 6.70 1.99 -7.90
C ARG A 25 6.65 2.21 -9.41
N MET A 26 5.67 1.61 -10.09
CA MET A 26 5.45 1.84 -11.53
C MET A 26 5.11 3.32 -11.80
N ILE A 27 4.23 3.90 -10.99
CA ILE A 27 3.83 5.30 -11.11
C ILE A 27 5.01 6.22 -10.82
N GLU A 28 5.78 5.98 -9.75
CA GLU A 28 7.01 6.72 -9.44
C GLU A 28 8.02 6.68 -10.61
N THR A 29 8.13 5.53 -11.27
CA THR A 29 9.02 5.36 -12.43
C THR A 29 8.53 6.18 -13.62
N ILE A 30 7.21 6.21 -13.89
CA ILE A 30 6.63 7.02 -14.98
C ILE A 30 6.80 8.51 -14.69
N GLU A 31 6.58 8.94 -13.44
CA GLU A 31 6.58 10.37 -13.06
C GLU A 31 7.97 10.95 -12.82
N SER A 32 8.90 10.15 -12.28
CA SER A 32 10.20 10.62 -11.81
C SER A 32 11.40 9.82 -12.34
N GLY A 33 11.17 8.87 -13.24
CA GLY A 33 12.21 8.09 -13.92
C GLY A 33 12.69 6.86 -13.15
N GLU A 34 12.43 6.77 -11.84
CA GLU A 34 12.83 5.64 -11.01
C GLU A 34 11.85 5.38 -9.85
N PRO A 35 11.76 4.13 -9.35
CA PRO A 35 10.97 3.83 -8.16
C PRO A 35 11.72 4.25 -6.88
N LYS A 36 11.06 5.02 -6.03
CA LYS A 36 11.59 5.52 -4.76
C LYS A 36 11.18 4.65 -3.58
N THR A 37 9.97 4.11 -3.62
CA THR A 37 9.44 3.29 -2.53
C THR A 37 10.04 1.88 -2.57
N PRO A 38 10.70 1.40 -1.50
CA PRO A 38 11.24 0.03 -1.46
C PRO A 38 10.12 -1.02 -1.37
N PHE A 39 10.41 -2.24 -1.82
CA PHE A 39 9.60 -3.40 -1.43
C PHE A 39 9.79 -3.73 0.06
N LEU A 40 8.89 -4.57 0.58
CA LEU A 40 8.99 -5.07 1.95
C LEU A 40 10.30 -5.83 2.18
N ARG A 41 10.82 -5.70 3.39
CA ARG A 41 12.03 -6.34 3.89
C ARG A 41 11.69 -7.25 5.07
N PHE A 42 12.58 -8.20 5.35
CA PHE A 42 12.44 -9.01 6.55
C PHE A 42 12.44 -8.14 7.80
N GLY A 43 11.48 -8.37 8.69
CA GLY A 43 11.22 -7.55 9.86
C GLY A 43 10.07 -6.56 9.70
N ASP A 44 9.69 -6.21 8.47
CA ASP A 44 8.55 -5.32 8.22
C ASP A 44 7.24 -6.00 8.66
N THR A 45 6.29 -5.19 9.11
CA THR A 45 4.93 -5.63 9.45
C THR A 45 3.94 -4.95 8.53
N VAL A 46 3.05 -5.73 7.93
CA VAL A 46 1.95 -5.25 7.10
C VAL A 46 0.65 -5.46 7.87
N ARG A 47 -0.14 -4.39 7.98
CA ARG A 47 -1.49 -4.41 8.57
C ARG A 47 -2.51 -3.99 7.51
N ILE A 48 -3.54 -4.81 7.33
CA ILE A 48 -4.71 -4.52 6.49
C ILE A 48 -5.95 -4.62 7.36
N GLU A 49 -6.72 -3.54 7.45
CA GLU A 49 -7.97 -3.49 8.20
C GLU A 49 -9.00 -2.63 7.47
N MET A 50 -10.28 -2.94 7.69
CA MET A 50 -11.40 -2.10 7.27
C MET A 50 -12.17 -1.66 8.50
N LYS A 51 -12.45 -0.36 8.59
CA LYS A 51 -13.21 0.25 9.68
C LYS A 51 -14.55 0.78 9.18
N ASP A 52 -15.58 0.70 10.01
CA ASP A 52 -16.84 1.38 9.77
C ASP A 52 -16.72 2.90 9.99
N LYS A 53 -17.82 3.63 9.83
CA LYS A 53 -17.85 5.09 10.03
C LYS A 53 -17.58 5.52 11.47
N ALA A 54 -17.79 4.65 12.45
CA ALA A 54 -17.50 4.90 13.86
C ALA A 54 -16.06 4.48 14.24
N GLY A 55 -15.30 3.90 13.31
CA GLY A 55 -13.93 3.46 13.52
C GLY A 55 -13.79 2.02 14.02
N HIS A 56 -14.88 1.26 14.14
CA HIS A 56 -14.84 -0.14 14.57
C HIS A 56 -14.37 -1.03 13.43
N SER A 57 -13.55 -2.03 13.76
CA SER A 57 -13.11 -3.02 12.77
C SER A 57 -14.29 -3.88 12.31
N ILE A 58 -14.47 -3.97 10.98
CA ILE A 58 -15.57 -4.74 10.37
C ILE A 58 -15.21 -6.23 10.29
N PHE A 59 -13.94 -6.54 9.97
CA PHE A 59 -13.48 -7.90 9.68
C PHE A 59 -12.33 -8.37 10.58
N GLY A 60 -11.95 -7.59 11.58
CA GLY A 60 -10.64 -7.72 12.23
C GLY A 60 -9.53 -7.11 11.38
N ALA A 61 -8.29 -7.48 11.70
CA ALA A 61 -7.10 -7.03 10.97
C ALA A 61 -6.27 -8.23 10.54
N ILE A 62 -5.80 -8.21 9.29
CA ILE A 62 -4.70 -9.05 8.85
C ILE A 62 -3.42 -8.32 9.24
N GLU A 63 -2.61 -8.93 10.09
CA GLU A 63 -1.35 -8.36 10.55
C GLU A 63 -0.26 -9.42 10.47
N GLN A 64 0.71 -9.21 9.59
CA GLN A 64 1.73 -10.20 9.29
C GLN A 64 3.11 -9.57 9.23
N LYS A 65 4.09 -10.27 9.79
CA LYS A 65 5.49 -9.92 9.73
C LYS A 65 6.15 -10.67 8.57
N VAL A 66 6.96 -9.96 7.80
CA VAL A 66 7.76 -10.55 6.72
C VAL A 66 8.95 -11.24 7.35
N GLU A 67 9.00 -12.57 7.24
CA GLU A 67 10.06 -13.39 7.84
C GLU A 67 10.77 -14.24 6.79
N LYS A 68 12.03 -14.58 7.07
CA LYS A 68 12.80 -15.49 6.23
C LYS A 68 12.20 -16.88 6.35
N TYR A 69 11.79 -17.46 5.23
CA TYR A 69 11.45 -18.88 5.20
C TYR A 69 12.70 -19.72 5.48
N VAL A 70 12.65 -20.53 6.52
CA VAL A 70 13.66 -21.52 6.86
C VAL A 70 13.01 -22.89 6.75
N LYS A 71 13.59 -23.76 5.92
CA LYS A 71 13.08 -25.11 5.66
C LYS A 71 13.41 -26.07 6.80
#